data_AF-A0A7R8W0F8-F1
#
_entry.id   AF-A0A7R8W0F8-F1
#
_cell.length_a   1.000
_cell.length_b   1.000
_cell.length_c   1.000
_cell.angle_alpha   90.00
_cell.angle_beta   90.00
_cell.angle_gamma   90.00
#
_symmetry.space_group_name_H-M   'P 1'
#
loop_
_entity.id
_entity.type
_entity.pdbx_description
1 polymer ?
#
loop_
_entity_poly.entity_id
_entity_poly.type
_entity_poly.pdbx_seq_one_letter_code
_entity_poly.pdbx_strand_id
1 'polypeptide(L)'
;VGEYSLRDNPLIHSVTVAHSQALIFGSELLSDIRDVSGSLHNNLALYCWSPEKINQSTLHEVKNLSELLVDAPTTPPVVTDTLGYHDRLMYIYTSGTTGLPKAAVITNSRFVFVSAGIGRVLGFRSSDRVYTPLPLYHTAGGAMAVGQALLAGSCVVIRRRFSASAYFTDVCKYKCTVAQYIGEMCRYILAVPPRPEDTHHKLRLVFGNGLRPQIWSQFTKRFNIPRVGEFYGATEGNANIVNVDNKVGAIGFVSRIIPSVYPISIIRVDPNTGEPIRDSKGLCIVCKP
;
A
#
# COMPACT_ATOMS: atom_id res chain seq x y z
N VAL A 1 12.71 -2.19 -5.10
CA VAL A 1 11.99 -1.72 -3.89
C VAL A 1 12.21 -2.81 -2.85
N GLY A 2 12.89 -2.49 -1.75
CA GLY A 2 13.41 -3.49 -0.81
C GLY A 2 12.29 -4.38 -0.29
N GLU A 3 12.40 -5.69 -0.52
CA GLU A 3 11.69 -6.70 0.26
C GLU A 3 12.28 -6.61 1.68
N TYR A 4 11.68 -5.79 2.54
CA TYR A 4 11.84 -5.99 3.97
C TYR A 4 11.10 -7.29 4.31
N SER A 5 11.80 -8.41 4.15
CA SER A 5 11.33 -9.67 4.71
C SER A 5 11.47 -9.54 6.22
N LEU A 6 10.35 -9.32 6.90
CA LEU A 6 10.30 -9.25 8.36
C LEU A 6 10.64 -10.64 8.90
N ARG A 7 11.91 -10.84 9.28
CA ARG A 7 12.47 -12.08 9.81
C ARG A 7 13.12 -11.83 11.16
N ASP A 8 13.41 -12.90 11.90
CA ASP A 8 14.23 -12.87 13.12
C ASP A 8 13.75 -11.83 14.16
N ASN A 9 14.68 -11.04 14.70
CA ASN A 9 14.43 -10.04 15.74
C ASN A 9 13.36 -8.99 15.35
N PRO A 10 13.35 -8.40 14.14
CA PRO A 10 12.26 -7.55 13.69
C PRO A 10 10.86 -8.20 13.76
N LEU A 11 10.75 -9.49 13.42
CA LEU A 11 9.49 -10.24 13.51
C LEU A 11 9.07 -10.43 14.97
N ILE A 12 9.99 -10.94 15.81
CA ILE A 12 9.74 -11.15 17.25
C ILE A 12 9.31 -9.85 17.90
N HIS A 13 10.00 -8.74 17.62
CA HIS A 13 9.66 -7.41 18.11
C HIS A 13 8.25 -6.99 17.69
N SER A 14 7.92 -7.12 16.41
CA SER A 14 6.61 -6.69 15.88
C SER A 14 5.45 -7.51 16.45
N VAL A 15 5.63 -8.82 16.62
CA VAL A 15 4.65 -9.72 17.25
C VAL A 15 4.47 -9.39 18.73
N THR A 16 5.58 -9.12 19.44
CA THR A 16 5.57 -8.84 20.88
C THR A 16 4.93 -7.50 21.18
N VAL A 17 5.33 -6.43 20.48
CA VAL A 17 4.80 -5.07 20.70
C VAL A 17 3.34 -4.94 20.27
N ALA A 18 2.91 -5.71 19.27
CA ALA A 18 1.50 -5.74 18.87
C ALA A 18 0.61 -6.51 19.86
N HIS A 19 1.18 -7.23 20.83
CA HIS A 19 0.47 -8.20 21.66
C HIS A 19 -0.35 -9.19 20.81
N SER A 20 0.23 -9.66 19.70
CA SER A 20 -0.45 -10.52 18.74
C SER A 20 -0.88 -11.83 19.40
N GLN A 21 -2.14 -12.24 19.20
CA GLN A 21 -2.65 -13.53 19.70
C GLN A 21 -2.46 -14.67 18.71
N ALA A 22 -2.27 -14.34 17.44
CA ALA A 22 -2.03 -15.30 16.38
C ALA A 22 -1.05 -14.75 15.34
N LEU A 23 -0.32 -15.65 14.67
CA LEU A 23 0.54 -15.36 13.53
C LEU A 23 0.11 -16.23 12.34
N ILE A 24 -0.26 -15.58 11.25
CA ILE A 24 -0.58 -16.22 9.98
C ILE A 24 0.58 -16.01 9.01
N PHE A 25 1.10 -17.09 8.43
CA PHE A 25 2.23 -17.04 7.50
C PHE A 25 2.06 -18.03 6.35
N GLY A 26 2.71 -17.75 5.21
CA GLY A 26 2.77 -18.66 4.09
C GLY A 26 3.76 -19.80 4.33
N SER A 27 3.53 -20.96 3.73
CA SER A 27 4.38 -22.15 3.87
C SER A 27 5.83 -21.93 3.47
N GLU A 28 6.11 -20.94 2.61
CA GLU A 28 7.48 -20.53 2.28
C GLU A 28 8.27 -19.95 3.46
N LEU A 29 7.61 -19.55 4.55
CA LEU A 29 8.23 -19.02 5.77
C LEU A 29 8.29 -20.06 6.90
N LEU A 30 7.90 -21.31 6.66
CA LEU A 30 7.80 -22.31 7.73
C LEU A 30 9.13 -22.55 8.45
N SER A 31 10.25 -22.57 7.73
CA SER A 31 11.59 -22.67 8.34
C SER A 31 11.92 -21.43 9.17
N ASP A 32 11.70 -20.23 8.60
CA ASP A 32 11.96 -18.95 9.27
C ASP A 32 11.17 -18.87 10.61
N ILE A 33 9.93 -19.35 10.63
CA ILE A 33 9.09 -19.36 11.85
C ILE A 33 9.56 -20.40 12.88
N ARG A 34 10.02 -21.58 12.44
CA ARG A 34 10.56 -22.59 13.35
C ARG A 34 11.82 -22.10 14.07
N ASP A 35 12.68 -21.36 13.37
CA ASP A 35 13.93 -20.87 13.93
C ASP A 35 13.70 -19.85 15.07
N VAL A 36 12.59 -19.12 15.02
CA VAL A 36 12.24 -18.11 16.03
C VAL A 36 11.17 -18.55 17.03
N SER A 37 10.56 -19.73 16.84
CA SER A 37 9.37 -20.14 17.62
C SER A 37 9.62 -20.14 19.13
N GLY A 38 10.80 -20.57 19.57
CA GLY A 38 11.19 -20.57 20.99
C GLY A 38 11.39 -19.17 21.60
N SER A 39 11.45 -18.12 20.77
CA SER A 39 11.52 -16.72 21.19
C SER A 39 10.18 -15.99 21.09
N LEU A 40 9.15 -16.61 20.49
CA LEU A 40 7.79 -16.10 20.48
C LEU A 40 7.12 -16.44 21.83
N HIS A 41 6.15 -15.63 22.25
CA HIS A 41 5.48 -15.86 23.53
C HIS A 41 4.55 -17.09 23.45
N ASN A 42 4.50 -17.87 24.53
CA ASN A 42 3.87 -19.20 24.57
C ASN A 42 2.38 -19.27 24.17
N ASN A 43 1.65 -18.16 24.26
CA ASN A 43 0.21 -18.12 23.94
C ASN A 43 -0.09 -17.73 22.48
N LEU A 44 0.95 -17.56 21.64
CA LEU A 44 0.77 -17.18 20.25
C LEU A 44 0.32 -18.37 19.40
N ALA A 45 -0.89 -18.31 18.84
CA ALA A 45 -1.36 -19.34 17.92
C ALA A 45 -0.71 -19.21 16.54
N LEU A 46 -0.08 -20.28 16.04
CA LEU A 46 0.57 -20.30 14.74
C LEU A 46 -0.33 -20.93 13.67
N TYR A 47 -0.49 -20.26 12.53
CA TYR A 47 -1.31 -20.69 11.40
C TYR A 47 -0.51 -20.62 10.10
N CYS A 48 -0.34 -21.75 9.44
CA CYS A 48 0.35 -21.84 8.15
C CYS A 48 -0.67 -21.95 7.01
N TRP A 49 -0.59 -21.05 6.05
CA TRP A 49 -1.35 -21.10 4.80
C TRP A 49 -0.49 -21.65 3.67
N SER A 50 -1.09 -22.50 2.83
CA SER A 50 -0.44 -23.04 1.64
C SER A 50 -1.43 -23.29 0.52
N PRO A 51 -1.06 -22.96 -0.73
CA PRO A 51 -1.88 -23.32 -1.89
C PRO A 51 -1.84 -24.84 -2.18
N GLU A 52 -0.79 -25.52 -1.73
CA GLU A 52 -0.61 -26.96 -1.88
C GLU A 52 -0.88 -27.69 -0.56
N LYS A 53 -1.30 -28.95 -0.61
CA LYS A 53 -1.50 -29.77 0.59
C LYS A 53 -0.18 -29.92 1.33
N ILE A 54 -0.17 -29.55 2.61
CA ILE A 54 0.96 -29.78 3.52
C ILE A 54 0.65 -31.00 4.39
N ASN A 55 1.64 -31.87 4.58
CA ASN A 55 1.50 -32.98 5.51
C ASN A 55 1.48 -32.45 6.95
N GLN A 56 0.43 -32.77 7.72
CA GLN A 56 0.26 -32.35 9.11
C GLN A 56 1.47 -32.70 9.99
N SER A 57 2.18 -33.80 9.71
CA SER A 57 3.39 -34.19 10.43
C SER A 57 4.52 -33.15 10.35
N THR A 58 4.51 -32.31 9.32
CA THR A 58 5.47 -31.21 9.15
C THR A 58 5.07 -29.94 9.90
N LEU A 59 3.82 -29.82 10.37
CA LEU A 59 3.35 -28.58 10.96
C LEU A 59 3.55 -28.51 12.48
N HIS A 60 3.73 -29.63 13.18
CA HIS A 60 3.84 -29.67 14.66
C HIS A 60 2.80 -28.72 15.32
N GLU A 61 3.22 -27.86 16.26
CA GLU A 61 2.38 -26.88 16.98
C GLU A 61 1.74 -25.79 16.09
N VAL A 62 1.93 -25.86 14.76
CA VAL A 62 1.33 -24.97 13.77
C VAL A 62 0.04 -25.57 13.22
N LYS A 63 -1.02 -24.77 13.16
CA LYS A 63 -2.31 -25.15 12.59
C LYS A 63 -2.29 -24.97 11.06
N ASN A 64 -2.83 -25.95 10.34
CA ASN A 64 -2.99 -25.88 8.89
C ASN A 64 -4.19 -24.98 8.54
N LEU A 65 -3.92 -23.71 8.20
CA LEU A 65 -4.98 -22.75 7.91
C LEU A 65 -5.77 -23.12 6.65
N SER A 66 -5.11 -23.70 5.64
CA SER A 66 -5.77 -24.07 4.39
C SER A 66 -6.85 -25.12 4.59
N GLU A 67 -6.62 -26.10 5.45
CA GLU A 67 -7.63 -27.12 5.81
C GLU A 67 -8.75 -26.52 6.68
N LEU A 68 -8.39 -25.72 7.69
CA LEU A 68 -9.38 -25.05 8.54
C LEU A 68 -10.34 -24.14 7.75
N LEU A 69 -9.86 -23.51 6.67
CA LEU A 69 -10.69 -22.66 5.82
C LEU A 69 -11.69 -23.45 4.96
N VAL A 70 -11.43 -24.73 4.65
CA VAL A 70 -12.36 -25.58 3.88
C VAL A 70 -13.61 -25.89 4.70
N ASP A 71 -13.43 -26.13 6.00
CA ASP A 71 -14.51 -26.47 6.92
C ASP A 71 -15.16 -25.23 7.57
N ALA A 72 -14.64 -24.03 7.31
CA ALA A 72 -15.14 -22.80 7.89
C ALA A 72 -16.52 -22.41 7.32
N PRO A 73 -17.46 -21.91 8.15
CA PRO A 73 -18.74 -21.39 7.67
C PRO A 73 -18.55 -20.25 6.68
N THR A 74 -19.33 -20.25 5.60
CA THR A 74 -19.37 -19.17 4.60
C THR A 74 -20.31 -18.03 5.00
N THR A 75 -21.08 -18.20 6.07
CA THR A 75 -21.96 -17.15 6.61
C THR A 75 -21.15 -16.11 7.37
N PRO A 76 -21.52 -14.82 7.29
CA PRO A 76 -20.88 -13.79 8.09
C PRO A 76 -20.88 -14.14 9.58
N PRO A 77 -19.79 -13.88 10.32
CA PRO A 77 -19.77 -14.12 11.76
C PRO A 77 -20.76 -13.19 12.47
N VAL A 78 -21.36 -13.68 13.55
CA VAL A 78 -22.19 -12.85 14.42
C VAL A 78 -21.27 -11.94 15.23
N VAL A 79 -21.35 -10.64 14.97
CA VAL A 79 -20.58 -9.62 15.72
C VAL A 79 -21.43 -9.15 16.89
N THR A 80 -21.01 -9.49 18.10
CA THR A 80 -21.64 -9.06 19.36
C THR A 80 -21.04 -7.78 19.91
N ASP A 81 -19.86 -7.40 19.45
CA ASP A 81 -19.14 -6.22 19.92
C ASP A 81 -19.72 -4.94 19.32
N THR A 82 -19.70 -3.86 20.10
CA THR A 82 -20.03 -2.53 19.58
C THR A 82 -18.78 -1.94 18.92
N LEU A 83 -18.78 -1.91 17.58
CA LEU A 83 -17.65 -1.41 16.81
C LEU A 83 -17.72 0.11 16.61
N GLY A 84 -16.64 0.80 16.94
CA GLY A 84 -16.47 2.23 16.81
C GLY A 84 -15.74 2.66 15.53
N TYR A 85 -16.09 3.86 15.03
CA TYR A 85 -15.43 4.48 13.88
C TYR A 85 -13.94 4.77 14.11
N HIS A 86 -13.54 4.99 15.37
CA HIS A 86 -12.17 5.27 15.77
C HIS A 86 -11.43 4.05 16.33
N ASP A 87 -12.04 2.87 16.28
CA ASP A 87 -11.39 1.64 16.72
C ASP A 87 -10.20 1.32 15.83
N ARG A 88 -9.20 0.68 16.43
CA ARG A 88 -7.95 0.30 15.77
C ARG A 88 -8.25 -0.88 14.83
N LEU A 89 -8.06 -0.67 13.54
CA LEU A 89 -8.25 -1.70 12.52
C LEU A 89 -6.97 -2.48 12.25
N MET A 90 -5.85 -1.78 12.08
CA MET A 90 -4.57 -2.42 11.78
C MET A 90 -3.38 -1.59 12.25
N TYR A 91 -2.27 -2.29 12.47
CA TYR A 91 -0.96 -1.68 12.68
C TYR A 91 -0.11 -1.90 11.44
N ILE A 92 0.41 -0.81 10.87
CA ILE A 92 1.37 -0.88 9.77
C ILE A 92 2.73 -0.52 10.32
N TYR A 93 3.65 -1.49 10.30
CA TYR A 93 5.01 -1.26 10.74
C TYR A 93 5.81 -0.58 9.64
N THR A 94 6.41 0.56 9.98
CA THR A 94 7.29 1.33 9.10
C THR A 94 8.72 1.19 9.57
N SER A 95 9.67 1.38 8.65
CA SER A 95 11.09 1.12 8.89
C SER A 95 11.70 1.98 10.00
N GLY A 96 11.08 3.11 10.38
CA GLY A 96 11.62 4.04 11.36
C GLY A 96 12.96 4.65 10.91
N THR A 97 13.18 5.94 11.09
CA THR A 97 14.44 6.56 10.65
C THR A 97 15.63 6.25 11.57
N THR A 98 15.43 5.63 12.73
CA THR A 98 16.45 5.51 13.79
C THR A 98 16.36 4.26 14.69
N GLY A 99 15.60 3.21 14.34
CA GLY A 99 15.51 2.03 15.24
C GLY A 99 14.56 0.91 14.80
N LEU A 100 14.13 0.08 15.77
CA LEU A 100 13.17 -1.01 15.57
C LEU A 100 11.85 -0.51 14.94
N PRO A 101 11.15 -1.36 14.16
CA PRO A 101 9.91 -0.98 13.48
C PRO A 101 8.89 -0.33 14.43
N LYS A 102 8.30 0.79 14.00
CA LYS A 102 7.24 1.49 14.74
C LYS A 102 5.89 1.20 14.11
N ALA A 103 4.90 0.92 14.97
CA ALA A 103 3.54 0.66 14.54
C ALA A 103 2.80 1.98 14.28
N ALA A 104 2.45 2.23 13.02
CA ALA A 104 1.46 3.24 12.67
C ALA A 104 0.06 2.66 12.90
N VAL A 105 -0.71 3.29 13.78
CA VAL A 105 -2.09 2.87 14.08
C VAL A 105 -3.02 3.37 12.98
N ILE A 106 -3.74 2.46 12.35
CA ILE A 106 -4.77 2.76 11.35
C ILE A 106 -6.12 2.41 11.97
N THR A 107 -6.97 3.42 12.14
CA THR A 107 -8.35 3.24 12.60
C THR A 107 -9.28 2.84 11.45
N ASN A 108 -10.47 2.33 11.79
CA ASN A 108 -11.55 2.08 10.80
C ASN A 108 -11.80 3.31 9.92
N SER A 109 -11.95 4.48 10.55
CA SER A 109 -12.15 5.76 9.87
C SER A 109 -11.04 6.11 8.89
N ARG A 110 -9.78 5.90 9.28
CA ARG A 110 -8.62 6.22 8.46
C ARG A 110 -8.50 5.28 7.26
N PHE A 111 -8.79 3.99 7.45
CA PHE A 111 -8.83 3.03 6.37
C PHE A 111 -9.91 3.39 5.35
N VAL A 112 -11.14 3.64 5.80
CA VAL A 112 -12.23 4.08 4.91
C VAL A 112 -11.87 5.38 4.20
N PHE A 113 -11.32 6.36 4.92
CA PHE A 113 -10.92 7.64 4.35
C PHE A 113 -9.87 7.49 3.25
N VAL A 114 -8.78 6.74 3.48
CA VAL A 114 -7.70 6.62 2.49
C VAL A 114 -8.14 5.81 1.27
N SER A 115 -8.89 4.73 1.47
CA SER A 115 -9.36 3.85 0.40
C SER A 115 -10.48 4.48 -0.42
N ALA A 116 -11.51 5.04 0.21
CA ALA A 116 -12.60 5.72 -0.50
C ALA A 116 -12.13 7.06 -1.08
N GLY A 117 -11.26 7.79 -0.38
CA GLY A 117 -10.72 9.08 -0.80
C GLY A 117 -9.94 8.98 -2.10
N ILE A 118 -8.96 8.07 -2.20
CA ILE A 118 -8.18 7.90 -3.44
C ILE A 118 -9.09 7.48 -4.61
N GLY A 119 -10.03 6.56 -4.35
CA GLY A 119 -10.99 6.10 -5.34
C GLY A 119 -11.87 7.24 -5.85
N ARG A 120 -12.40 8.09 -4.96
CA ARG A 120 -13.26 9.23 -5.33
C ARG A 120 -12.49 10.30 -6.08
N VAL A 121 -11.32 10.68 -5.58
CA VAL A 121 -10.46 11.76 -6.10
C VAL A 121 -9.89 11.41 -7.48
N LEU A 122 -9.50 10.16 -7.70
CA LEU A 122 -8.99 9.68 -8.99
C LEU A 122 -10.07 9.07 -9.89
N GLY A 123 -11.33 9.05 -9.46
CA GLY A 123 -12.47 8.59 -10.26
C GLY A 123 -12.39 7.10 -10.60
N PHE A 124 -12.14 6.25 -9.60
CA PHE A 124 -12.24 4.81 -9.69
C PHE A 124 -13.70 4.40 -9.87
N ARG A 125 -13.90 3.28 -10.57
CA ARG A 125 -15.19 2.71 -10.94
C ARG A 125 -15.25 1.30 -10.40
N SER A 126 -16.44 0.82 -10.05
CA SER A 126 -16.66 -0.58 -9.68
C SER A 126 -16.26 -1.54 -10.81
N SER A 127 -16.36 -1.10 -12.08
CA SER A 127 -15.92 -1.85 -13.25
C SER A 127 -14.41 -1.89 -13.46
N ASP A 128 -13.62 -1.15 -12.67
CA ASP A 128 -12.16 -1.15 -12.83
C ASP A 128 -11.53 -2.44 -12.32
N ARG A 129 -10.42 -2.78 -12.96
CA ARG A 129 -9.50 -3.84 -12.56
C ARG A 129 -8.18 -3.19 -12.16
N VAL A 130 -7.91 -3.13 -10.86
CA VAL A 130 -6.78 -2.44 -10.25
C VAL A 130 -5.59 -3.39 -10.14
N TYR A 131 -4.53 -3.16 -10.89
CA TYR A 131 -3.28 -3.90 -10.77
C TYR A 131 -2.43 -3.36 -9.62
N THR A 132 -2.03 -4.21 -8.68
CA THR A 132 -1.09 -3.87 -7.61
C THR A 132 0.04 -4.89 -7.52
N PRO A 133 1.28 -4.48 -7.84
CA PRO A 133 2.48 -5.24 -7.54
C PRO A 133 3.14 -4.77 -6.23
N LEU A 134 2.43 -3.99 -5.42
CA LEU A 134 2.96 -3.43 -4.17
C LEU A 134 2.72 -4.38 -3.00
N PRO A 135 3.59 -4.39 -1.98
CA PRO A 135 3.37 -5.21 -0.81
C PRO A 135 2.10 -4.82 -0.05
N LEU A 136 1.29 -5.82 0.30
CA LEU A 136 0.01 -5.61 0.98
C LEU A 136 0.16 -5.22 2.46
N TYR A 137 1.33 -5.42 3.05
CA TYR A 137 1.64 -4.96 4.40
C TYR A 137 1.91 -3.43 4.46
N HIS A 138 1.90 -2.73 3.32
CA HIS A 138 1.99 -1.27 3.27
C HIS A 138 0.64 -0.64 2.89
N THR A 139 0.41 0.60 3.36
CA THR A 139 -0.81 1.38 3.10
C THR A 139 -1.15 1.46 1.61
N ALA A 140 -0.16 1.64 0.74
CA ALA A 140 -0.40 1.75 -0.70
C ALA A 140 -0.99 0.46 -1.30
N GLY A 141 -0.43 -0.71 -1.01
CA GLY A 141 -0.97 -1.99 -1.49
C GLY A 141 -2.19 -2.45 -0.69
N GLY A 142 -2.04 -2.55 0.63
CA GLY A 142 -3.04 -3.15 1.53
C GLY A 142 -4.24 -2.28 1.83
N ALA A 143 -4.08 -0.98 2.00
CA ALA A 143 -5.22 -0.10 2.26
C ALA A 143 -5.78 0.47 0.96
N MET A 144 -4.97 1.14 0.15
CA MET A 144 -5.48 1.84 -1.04
C MET A 144 -5.92 0.90 -2.15
N ALA A 145 -5.17 -0.18 -2.47
CA ALA A 145 -5.55 -1.10 -3.55
C ALA A 145 -6.61 -2.11 -3.07
N VAL A 146 -6.32 -2.92 -2.05
CA VAL A 146 -7.26 -3.93 -1.55
C VAL A 146 -8.54 -3.29 -1.00
N GLY A 147 -8.45 -2.09 -0.42
CA GLY A 147 -9.63 -1.32 -0.02
C GLY A 147 -10.60 -1.00 -1.18
N GLN A 148 -10.14 -0.95 -2.44
CA GLN A 148 -11.07 -0.82 -3.58
C GLN A 148 -11.93 -2.07 -3.76
N ALA A 149 -11.39 -3.26 -3.51
CA ALA A 149 -12.19 -4.48 -3.53
C ALA A 149 -13.19 -4.49 -2.38
N LEU A 150 -12.74 -4.16 -1.17
CA LEU A 150 -13.55 -4.24 0.04
C LEU A 150 -14.65 -3.18 0.12
N LEU A 151 -14.38 -1.94 -0.31
CA LEU A 151 -15.30 -0.82 -0.15
C LEU A 151 -16.05 -0.44 -1.43
N ALA A 152 -15.47 -0.68 -2.60
CA ALA A 152 -16.02 -0.25 -3.89
C ALA A 152 -16.42 -1.42 -4.81
N GLY A 153 -16.17 -2.67 -4.39
CA GLY A 153 -16.48 -3.87 -5.17
C GLY A 153 -15.64 -4.02 -6.45
N SER A 154 -14.52 -3.30 -6.57
CA SER A 154 -13.63 -3.39 -7.72
C SER A 154 -12.81 -4.69 -7.72
N CYS A 155 -12.40 -5.16 -8.89
CA CYS A 155 -11.46 -6.27 -8.98
C CYS A 155 -10.03 -5.76 -8.71
N VAL A 156 -9.29 -6.43 -7.82
CA VAL A 156 -7.88 -6.12 -7.56
C VAL A 156 -7.02 -7.31 -8.00
N VAL A 157 -6.10 -7.05 -8.93
CA VAL A 157 -5.14 -8.01 -9.46
C VAL A 157 -3.83 -7.84 -8.70
N ILE A 158 -3.52 -8.81 -7.85
CA ILE A 158 -2.37 -8.76 -6.94
C ILE A 158 -1.22 -9.57 -7.53
N ARG A 159 -0.04 -8.95 -7.65
CA ARG A 159 1.18 -9.65 -8.05
C ARG A 159 2.08 -9.89 -6.84
N ARG A 160 2.47 -11.16 -6.63
CA ARG A 160 3.30 -11.59 -5.48
C ARG A 160 4.65 -10.87 -5.38
N ARG A 161 5.35 -10.70 -6.51
CA ARG A 161 6.65 -10.02 -6.58
C ARG A 161 6.71 -9.11 -7.81
N PHE A 162 7.09 -7.85 -7.63
CA PHE A 162 7.26 -6.92 -8.74
C PHE A 162 8.20 -7.48 -9.82
N SER A 163 7.84 -7.31 -11.08
CA SER A 163 8.71 -7.55 -12.23
C SER A 163 8.49 -6.45 -13.26
N ALA A 164 9.56 -5.72 -13.58
CA ALA A 164 9.51 -4.65 -14.57
C ALA A 164 9.10 -5.17 -15.94
N SER A 165 9.65 -6.32 -16.37
CA SER A 165 9.39 -6.90 -17.69
C SER A 165 8.02 -7.55 -17.81
N ALA A 166 7.38 -7.90 -16.70
CA ALA A 166 6.04 -8.49 -16.70
C ALA A 166 4.93 -7.46 -16.44
N TYR A 167 5.25 -6.21 -16.04
CA TYR A 167 4.26 -5.23 -15.59
C TYR A 167 3.14 -5.03 -16.62
N PHE A 168 3.48 -4.67 -17.86
CA PHE A 168 2.48 -4.44 -18.91
C PHE A 168 1.92 -5.74 -19.50
N THR A 169 2.71 -6.82 -19.54
CA THR A 169 2.20 -8.15 -19.91
C THR A 169 1.08 -8.62 -18.96
N ASP A 170 1.24 -8.43 -17.65
CA ASP A 170 0.21 -8.74 -16.66
C ASP A 170 -1.01 -7.82 -16.81
N VAL A 171 -0.78 -6.51 -16.97
CA VAL A 171 -1.85 -5.53 -17.18
C VAL A 171 -2.70 -5.91 -18.39
N CYS A 172 -2.07 -6.33 -19.50
CA CYS A 172 -2.76 -6.85 -20.68
C CYS A 172 -3.52 -8.15 -20.35
N LYS A 173 -2.82 -9.16 -19.81
CA LYS A 173 -3.37 -10.49 -19.50
C LYS A 173 -4.61 -10.42 -18.63
N TYR A 174 -4.57 -9.59 -17.58
CA TYR A 174 -5.65 -9.46 -16.61
C TYR A 174 -6.60 -8.29 -16.93
N LYS A 175 -6.46 -7.66 -18.09
CA LYS A 175 -7.32 -6.57 -18.59
C LYS A 175 -7.45 -5.41 -17.61
N CYS A 176 -6.34 -5.04 -16.96
CA CYS A 176 -6.32 -4.00 -15.95
C CYS A 176 -6.61 -2.62 -16.58
N THR A 177 -7.41 -1.81 -15.89
CA THR A 177 -7.77 -0.44 -16.32
C THR A 177 -7.11 0.62 -15.44
N VAL A 178 -6.71 0.23 -14.23
CA VAL A 178 -5.96 1.07 -13.29
C VAL A 178 -4.73 0.28 -12.82
N ALA A 179 -3.58 0.92 -12.66
CA ALA A 179 -2.39 0.25 -12.13
C ALA A 179 -1.62 1.10 -11.12
N GLN A 180 -1.10 0.45 -10.07
CA GLN A 180 -0.27 1.09 -9.06
C GLN A 180 1.21 1.13 -9.45
N TYR A 181 1.88 2.22 -9.09
CA TYR A 181 3.33 2.35 -9.19
C TYR A 181 3.97 2.95 -7.94
N ILE A 182 5.27 2.73 -7.82
CA ILE A 182 6.20 3.58 -7.07
C ILE A 182 7.20 4.16 -8.08
N GLY A 183 7.65 5.40 -7.90
CA GLY A 183 8.52 6.09 -8.85
C GLY A 183 9.75 5.30 -9.29
N GLU A 184 10.37 4.56 -8.37
CA GLU A 184 11.52 3.72 -8.70
C GLU A 184 11.13 2.52 -9.59
N MET A 185 9.93 1.97 -9.44
CA MET A 185 9.40 0.97 -10.38
C MET A 185 9.24 1.55 -11.78
N CYS A 186 8.74 2.78 -11.91
CA CYS A 186 8.62 3.43 -13.22
C CYS A 186 9.97 3.52 -13.93
N ARG A 187 11.07 3.81 -13.20
CA ARG A 187 12.42 3.80 -13.76
C ARG A 187 12.82 2.41 -14.27
N TYR A 188 12.58 1.35 -13.48
CA TYR A 188 12.88 -0.02 -13.92
C TYR A 188 12.05 -0.45 -15.11
N ILE A 189 10.75 -0.17 -15.10
CA ILE A 189 9.82 -0.48 -16.21
C ILE A 189 10.27 0.24 -17.49
N LEU A 190 10.64 1.52 -17.38
CA LEU A 190 11.13 2.32 -18.51
C LEU A 190 12.47 1.83 -19.08
N ALA A 191 13.25 1.08 -18.30
CA ALA A 191 14.51 0.49 -18.74
C ALA A 191 14.34 -0.86 -19.46
N VAL A 192 13.17 -1.50 -19.38
CA VAL A 192 12.89 -2.75 -20.12
C VAL A 192 12.83 -2.45 -21.62
N PRO A 193 13.33 -3.33 -22.51
CA PRO A 193 13.18 -3.16 -23.96
C PRO A 193 11.70 -2.99 -24.39
N PRO A 194 11.40 -2.19 -25.43
CA PRO A 194 10.04 -2.01 -25.94
C PRO A 194 9.36 -3.33 -26.30
N ARG A 195 8.07 -3.42 -26.00
CA ARG A 195 7.22 -4.58 -26.32
C ARG A 195 5.85 -4.12 -26.82
N PRO A 196 5.12 -4.96 -27.58
CA PRO A 196 3.76 -4.61 -28.01
C PRO A 196 2.82 -4.27 -26.84
N GLU A 197 2.97 -4.96 -25.69
CA GLU A 197 2.17 -4.73 -24.50
C GLU A 197 2.34 -3.34 -23.88
N ASP A 198 3.41 -2.60 -24.23
CA ASP A 198 3.61 -1.21 -23.80
C ASP A 198 2.40 -0.33 -24.17
N THR A 199 1.65 -0.69 -25.23
CA THR A 199 0.48 0.10 -25.66
C THR A 199 -0.80 -0.71 -25.87
N HIS A 200 -0.74 -2.04 -25.93
CA HIS A 200 -1.91 -2.89 -26.16
C HIS A 200 -2.90 -2.95 -24.98
N HIS A 201 -2.48 -2.52 -23.79
CA HIS A 201 -3.34 -2.49 -22.61
C HIS A 201 -4.46 -1.44 -22.70
N LYS A 202 -5.42 -1.52 -21.78
CA LYS A 202 -6.55 -0.58 -21.66
C LYS A 202 -6.48 0.30 -20.42
N LEU A 203 -5.27 0.56 -19.90
CA LEU A 203 -5.09 1.48 -18.78
C LEU A 203 -5.64 2.86 -19.12
N ARG A 204 -6.48 3.38 -18.23
CA ARG A 204 -6.97 4.76 -18.25
C ARG A 204 -6.27 5.63 -17.21
N LEU A 205 -5.64 5.00 -16.22
CA LEU A 205 -5.03 5.65 -15.07
C LEU A 205 -3.90 4.78 -14.52
N VAL A 206 -2.77 5.39 -14.20
CA VAL A 206 -1.84 4.85 -13.20
C VAL A 206 -1.86 5.74 -11.98
N PHE A 207 -1.67 5.18 -10.79
CA PHE A 207 -1.61 5.97 -9.57
C PHE A 207 -0.54 5.46 -8.62
N GLY A 208 0.02 6.37 -7.83
CA GLY A 208 1.21 6.04 -7.06
C GLY A 208 1.86 7.28 -6.48
N ASN A 209 3.12 7.10 -6.08
CA ASN A 209 3.93 8.15 -5.52
C ASN A 209 5.40 8.06 -5.98
N GLY A 210 6.06 9.20 -6.03
CA GLY A 210 7.46 9.39 -6.40
C GLY A 210 7.76 9.42 -7.89
N LEU A 211 6.80 9.60 -8.81
CA LEU A 211 7.14 9.66 -10.23
C LEU A 211 8.00 10.89 -10.53
N ARG A 212 9.27 10.66 -10.88
CA ARG A 212 10.23 11.74 -11.06
C ARG A 212 9.87 12.57 -12.31
N PRO A 213 9.88 13.92 -12.23
CA PRO A 213 9.56 14.78 -13.38
C PRO A 213 10.37 14.46 -14.63
N GLN A 214 11.64 14.08 -14.46
CA GLN A 214 12.60 13.79 -15.54
C GLN A 214 12.18 12.60 -16.40
N ILE A 215 11.48 11.61 -15.83
CA ILE A 215 11.03 10.41 -16.56
C ILE A 215 9.55 10.42 -16.88
N TRP A 216 8.76 11.31 -16.28
CA TRP A 216 7.29 11.30 -16.36
C TRP A 216 6.79 11.34 -17.81
N SER A 217 7.24 12.32 -18.60
CA SER A 217 6.79 12.49 -19.98
C SER A 217 7.20 11.31 -20.88
N GLN A 218 8.40 10.77 -20.66
CA GLN A 218 8.87 9.59 -21.38
C GLN A 218 8.03 8.35 -21.02
N PHE A 219 7.73 8.18 -19.73
CA PHE A 219 6.93 7.07 -19.21
C PHE A 219 5.51 7.10 -19.75
N THR A 220 4.81 8.25 -19.65
CA THR A 220 3.42 8.34 -20.12
C THR A 220 3.30 8.21 -21.64
N LYS A 221 4.24 8.76 -22.40
CA LYS A 221 4.25 8.62 -23.87
C LYS A 221 4.54 7.20 -24.32
N ARG A 222 5.59 6.58 -23.79
CA ARG A 222 5.99 5.21 -24.18
C ARG A 222 4.86 4.22 -23.92
N PHE A 223 4.23 4.32 -22.74
CA PHE A 223 3.23 3.35 -22.30
C PHE A 223 1.78 3.79 -22.58
N ASN A 224 1.58 4.83 -23.40
CA ASN A 224 0.26 5.36 -23.74
C ASN A 224 -0.67 5.54 -22.51
N ILE A 225 -0.16 6.17 -21.45
CA ILE A 225 -0.88 6.35 -20.19
C ILE A 225 -1.61 7.71 -20.20
N PRO A 226 -2.95 7.74 -20.24
CA PRO A 226 -3.69 9.00 -20.38
C PRO A 226 -3.65 9.87 -19.13
N ARG A 227 -3.57 9.25 -17.94
CA ARG A 227 -3.63 9.96 -16.65
C ARG A 227 -2.71 9.31 -15.62
N VAL A 228 -2.00 10.15 -14.90
CA VAL A 228 -1.22 9.79 -13.71
C VAL A 228 -1.85 10.49 -12.51
N GLY A 229 -2.26 9.69 -11.52
CA GLY A 229 -2.69 10.16 -10.21
C GLY A 229 -1.55 10.03 -9.21
N GLU A 230 -0.86 11.13 -8.94
CA GLU A 230 0.27 11.15 -8.02
C GLU A 230 -0.23 11.61 -6.64
N PHE A 231 0.03 10.85 -5.58
CA PHE A 231 -0.30 11.25 -4.22
C PHE A 231 0.97 11.45 -3.38
N TYR A 232 0.88 12.32 -2.40
CA TYR A 232 1.88 12.48 -1.35
C TYR A 232 1.24 12.26 0.01
N GLY A 233 1.92 11.48 0.84
CA GLY A 233 1.46 11.10 2.16
C GLY A 233 2.43 10.14 2.82
N ALA A 234 2.25 9.94 4.12
CA ALA A 234 3.00 8.98 4.92
C ALA A 234 2.03 8.14 5.76
N THR A 235 2.39 6.91 6.07
CA THR A 235 1.56 6.01 6.90
C THR A 235 1.33 6.57 8.29
N GLU A 236 2.28 7.30 8.86
CA GLU A 236 2.16 8.02 10.13
C GLU A 236 1.58 9.43 9.96
N GLY A 237 1.55 9.93 8.72
CA GLY A 237 1.20 11.30 8.40
C GLY A 237 -0.29 11.63 8.57
N ASN A 238 -0.56 12.85 9.04
CA ASN A 238 -1.91 13.41 9.15
C ASN A 238 -2.37 14.15 7.89
N ALA A 239 -1.45 14.44 6.97
CA ALA A 239 -1.70 15.17 5.73
C ALA A 239 -1.45 14.28 4.50
N ASN A 240 -2.37 14.35 3.53
CA ASN A 240 -2.24 13.72 2.23
C ASN A 240 -2.74 14.68 1.15
N ILE A 241 -2.04 14.74 0.01
CA ILE A 241 -2.44 15.53 -1.15
C ILE A 241 -2.37 14.66 -2.40
N VAL A 242 -3.18 15.01 -3.40
CA VAL A 242 -3.27 14.27 -4.66
C VAL A 242 -3.23 15.24 -5.83
N ASN A 243 -2.33 14.98 -6.77
CA ASN A 243 -2.29 15.60 -8.08
C ASN A 243 -3.32 14.91 -8.98
N VAL A 244 -4.49 15.54 -9.09
CA VAL A 244 -5.61 15.04 -9.91
C VAL A 244 -5.57 15.52 -11.36
N ASP A 245 -4.84 16.61 -11.61
CA ASP A 245 -4.79 17.33 -12.89
C ASP A 245 -3.69 16.81 -13.82
N ASN A 246 -3.00 15.73 -13.43
CA ASN A 246 -1.93 15.12 -14.21
C ASN A 246 -0.75 16.08 -14.47
N LYS A 247 -0.54 17.06 -13.57
CA LYS A 247 0.52 18.07 -13.70
C LYS A 247 1.88 17.43 -13.40
N VAL A 248 2.76 17.36 -14.40
CA VAL A 248 4.10 16.76 -14.24
C VAL A 248 4.83 17.35 -13.04
N GLY A 249 5.27 16.49 -12.13
CA GLY A 249 6.05 16.85 -10.95
C GLY A 249 5.26 17.49 -9.80
N ALA A 250 3.97 17.74 -9.96
CA ALA A 250 3.13 18.15 -8.85
C ALA A 250 2.75 16.93 -8.00
N ILE A 251 2.67 17.14 -6.69
CA ILE A 251 2.23 16.13 -5.71
C ILE A 251 0.80 16.38 -5.21
N GLY A 252 0.15 17.45 -5.70
CA GLY A 252 -1.21 17.85 -5.35
C GLY A 252 -1.26 19.27 -4.83
N PHE A 253 -2.48 19.73 -4.51
CA PHE A 253 -2.73 21.04 -3.93
C PHE A 253 -3.78 20.96 -2.83
N VAL A 254 -3.80 21.96 -1.95
CA VAL A 254 -4.88 22.15 -0.96
C VAL A 254 -5.97 23.00 -1.60
N SER A 255 -7.22 22.56 -1.54
CA SER A 255 -8.35 23.28 -2.16
C SER A 255 -8.40 24.73 -1.70
N ARG A 256 -8.37 25.66 -2.66
CA ARG A 256 -8.53 27.09 -2.39
C ARG A 256 -9.98 27.51 -2.19
N ILE A 257 -10.93 26.67 -2.62
CA ILE A 257 -12.36 26.98 -2.62
C ILE A 257 -12.97 26.66 -1.25
N ILE A 258 -12.51 25.58 -0.62
CA ILE A 258 -13.02 25.09 0.68
C ILE A 258 -11.87 24.66 1.60
N PRO A 259 -10.95 25.58 1.96
CA PRO A 259 -9.76 25.24 2.75
C PRO A 259 -10.08 24.70 4.15
N SER A 260 -11.25 25.03 4.70
CA SER A 260 -11.69 24.55 6.03
C SER A 260 -12.04 23.06 6.07
N VAL A 261 -12.37 22.44 4.94
CA VAL A 261 -12.73 21.01 4.87
C VAL A 261 -11.50 20.12 5.05
N TYR A 262 -10.32 20.61 4.68
CA TYR A 262 -9.06 19.91 4.88
C TYR A 262 -7.96 20.92 5.25
N PRO A 263 -7.90 21.35 6.52
CA PRO A 263 -7.14 22.52 6.96
C PRO A 263 -5.64 22.22 7.12
N ILE A 264 -4.99 21.81 6.02
CA ILE A 264 -3.55 21.64 5.93
C ILE A 264 -2.92 22.81 5.16
N SER A 265 -1.67 23.15 5.46
CA SER A 265 -0.90 24.17 4.73
C SER A 265 0.45 23.60 4.32
N ILE A 266 0.85 23.87 3.08
CA ILE A 266 2.17 23.51 2.56
C ILE A 266 3.04 24.76 2.68
N ILE A 267 4.16 24.66 3.39
CA ILE A 267 5.08 25.78 3.59
C ILE A 267 6.32 25.63 2.71
N ARG A 268 6.91 26.77 2.36
CA ARG A 268 8.18 26.83 1.65
C ARG A 268 9.33 26.50 2.59
N VAL A 269 10.27 25.70 2.10
CA VAL A 269 11.51 25.38 2.80
C VAL A 269 12.70 25.75 1.91
N ASP A 270 13.81 26.10 2.53
CA ASP A 270 15.08 26.24 1.83
C ASP A 270 15.57 24.84 1.40
N PRO A 271 15.88 24.64 0.10
CA PRO A 271 16.19 23.30 -0.41
C PRO A 271 17.55 22.75 0.06
N ASN A 272 18.45 23.60 0.54
CA ASN A 272 19.78 23.20 0.99
C ASN A 272 19.79 22.85 2.49
N THR A 273 19.03 23.60 3.29
CA THR A 273 19.00 23.47 4.75
C THR A 273 17.79 22.69 5.26
N GLY A 274 16.69 22.67 4.49
CA GLY A 274 15.41 22.09 4.91
C GLY A 274 14.60 22.99 5.85
N GLU A 275 15.11 24.17 6.21
CA GLU A 275 14.47 25.08 7.16
C GLU A 275 13.28 25.83 6.53
N PRO A 276 12.20 26.08 7.30
CA PRO A 276 11.08 26.92 6.84
C PRO A 276 11.52 28.33 6.45
N ILE A 277 11.11 28.77 5.26
CA ILE A 277 11.29 30.15 4.83
C ILE A 277 10.22 31.02 5.53
N ARG A 278 10.65 32.12 6.17
CA ARG A 278 9.78 33.00 6.94
C ARG A 278 9.67 34.40 6.31
N ASP A 279 8.52 35.05 6.52
CA ASP A 279 8.29 36.43 6.11
C ASP A 279 8.89 37.45 7.11
N SER A 280 8.72 38.75 6.84
CA SER A 280 9.21 39.82 7.71
C SER A 280 8.58 39.86 9.11
N LYS A 281 7.49 39.09 9.34
CA LYS A 281 6.84 38.93 10.64
C LYS A 281 7.26 37.63 11.35
N GLY A 282 8.17 36.86 10.74
CA GLY A 282 8.64 35.57 11.27
C GLY A 282 7.69 34.39 11.01
N LEU A 283 6.63 34.57 10.22
CA LEU A 283 5.66 33.51 9.89
C LEU A 283 6.14 32.69 8.70
N CYS A 284 5.88 31.37 8.70
CA CYS A 284 6.21 30.50 7.57
C CYS A 284 5.47 30.92 6.30
N ILE A 285 6.19 31.03 5.19
CA ILE A 285 5.61 31.40 3.90
C ILE A 285 4.92 30.17 3.29
N VAL A 286 3.63 30.27 3.03
CA VAL A 286 2.82 29.21 2.40
C VAL A 286 3.17 29.10 0.91
N CYS A 287 3.23 27.88 0.39
CA CYS A 287 3.39 27.60 -1.03
C CYS A 287 2.18 28.12 -1.83
N LYS A 288 2.44 28.64 -3.02
CA LYS A 288 1.38 28.95 -3.97
C LYS A 288 0.83 27.62 -4.57
N PRO A 289 -0.46 27.59 -4.94
CA PRO A 289 -1.05 26.48 -5.69
C PRO A 289 -0.31 26.21 -7.00
#